data_AF-A0A1M7K470-F1
#
_entry.id   AF-A0A1M7K470-F1
#
_cell.length_a   1.000
_cell.length_b   1.000
_cell.length_c   1.000
_cell.angle_alpha   90.00
_cell.angle_beta   90.00
_cell.angle_gamma   90.00
#
_symmetry.space_group_name_H-M   'P 1'
#
loop_
_entity.id
_entity.type
_entity.pdbx_description
1 polymer ?
#
loop_
_entity_poly.entity_id
_entity_poly.type
_entity_poly.pdbx_seq_one_letter_code
_entity_poly.pdbx_strand_id
1 'polypeptide(L)'
;MNTPRQTDTRRMPPVSRFLTRGEIRRLKRQCRQGDAQAAMALLDHSVRCGHRRLALRRFFVAWDLGARHAFEHLHYCKKVSGSYAPEEIDRIRRQAREDLQTRIGKARDAIRCNPAC
;
A
#
# COMPACT_ATOMS: atom_id res chain seq x y z
N MET A 1 42.16 -5.06 11.01
CA MET A 1 41.32 -3.92 11.46
C MET A 1 39.99 -4.02 10.76
N ASN A 2 38.93 -4.40 11.48
CA ASN A 2 37.57 -4.60 10.95
C ASN A 2 36.81 -3.28 10.93
N THR A 3 36.37 -2.84 9.75
CA THR A 3 35.40 -1.74 9.59
C THR A 3 34.02 -2.30 9.23
N PRO A 4 32.93 -1.79 9.82
CA PRO A 4 31.62 -2.42 9.74
C PRO A 4 30.96 -2.22 8.38
N ARG A 5 30.25 -3.27 7.98
CA ARG A 5 29.27 -3.34 6.89
C ARG A 5 28.27 -2.17 7.00
N GLN A 6 28.42 -1.16 6.17
CA GLN A 6 27.34 -0.18 5.94
C GLN A 6 26.30 -0.83 5.02
N THR A 7 25.36 -1.56 5.60
CA THR A 7 24.09 -1.87 4.94
C THR A 7 23.21 -0.63 5.02
N ASP A 8 23.56 0.41 4.27
CA ASP A 8 22.84 1.68 4.29
C ASP A 8 21.97 1.86 3.05
N THR A 9 20.69 2.12 3.33
CA THR A 9 19.58 2.39 2.42
C THR A 9 19.11 1.24 1.50
N ARG A 10 17.99 0.62 1.89
CA ARG A 10 16.95 0.15 0.96
C ARG A 10 16.36 1.35 0.20
N ARG A 11 17.20 2.11 -0.52
CA ARG A 11 16.80 3.20 -1.41
C ARG A 11 16.14 2.54 -2.61
N MET A 12 14.82 2.39 -2.54
CA MET A 12 14.04 2.19 -3.74
C MET A 12 14.26 3.44 -4.60
N PRO A 13 14.65 3.30 -5.88
CA PRO A 13 14.84 4.46 -6.74
C PRO A 13 13.54 5.26 -6.80
N PRO A 14 13.59 6.60 -6.93
CA PRO A 14 12.40 7.36 -7.27
C PRO A 14 11.82 6.69 -8.52
N VAL A 15 10.54 6.31 -8.48
CA VAL A 15 9.87 5.64 -9.60
C VAL A 15 9.69 6.66 -10.73
N SER A 16 10.78 6.98 -11.43
CA SER A 16 10.82 7.95 -12.54
C SER A 16 10.03 7.51 -13.77
N ARG A 17 9.43 6.31 -13.73
CA ARG A 17 8.50 5.79 -14.75
C ARG A 17 7.19 5.33 -14.14
N PHE A 18 6.12 5.36 -14.93
CA PHE A 18 4.85 4.74 -14.59
C PHE A 18 5.03 3.24 -14.34
N LEU A 19 4.41 2.73 -13.26
CA LEU A 19 4.46 1.32 -12.92
C LEU A 19 3.72 0.48 -13.96
N THR A 20 4.34 -0.61 -14.40
CA THR A 20 3.69 -1.61 -15.23
C THR A 20 2.66 -2.41 -14.44
N ARG A 21 1.72 -3.06 -15.14
CA ARG A 21 0.71 -3.94 -14.50
C ARG A 21 1.37 -5.05 -13.66
N GLY A 22 2.50 -5.59 -14.10
CA GLY A 22 3.26 -6.62 -13.37
C GLY A 22 3.84 -6.10 -12.04
N GLU A 23 4.43 -4.90 -12.07
CA GLU A 23 4.97 -4.24 -10.87
C GLU A 23 3.86 -3.89 -9.88
N ILE A 24 2.73 -3.36 -10.36
CA ILE A 24 1.56 -3.09 -9.51
C ILE A 24 1.09 -4.36 -8.81
N ARG A 25 1.01 -5.49 -9.54
CA ARG A 25 0.63 -6.79 -8.95
C ARG A 25 1.64 -7.26 -7.90
N ARG A 26 2.95 -7.09 -8.14
CA ARG A 26 4.00 -7.44 -7.18
C ARG A 26 3.92 -6.59 -5.91
N LEU A 27 3.82 -5.27 -6.05
CA LEU A 27 3.71 -4.35 -4.92
C LEU A 27 2.44 -4.61 -4.11
N LYS A 28 1.31 -4.90 -4.77
CA LYS A 28 0.08 -5.32 -4.07
C LYS A 28 0.30 -6.57 -3.21
N ARG A 29 1.07 -7.56 -3.69
CA ARG A 29 1.41 -8.74 -2.87
C ARG A 29 2.30 -8.37 -1.68
N GLN A 30 3.27 -7.48 -1.87
CA GLN A 30 4.14 -7.00 -0.80
C GLN A 30 3.38 -6.19 0.25
N CYS A 31 2.43 -5.34 -0.14
CA CYS A 31 1.55 -4.62 0.79
C CYS A 31 0.80 -5.60 1.70
N ARG A 32 0.29 -6.70 1.12
CA ARG A 32 -0.38 -7.77 1.87
C ARG A 32 0.57 -8.54 2.79
N GLN A 33 1.87 -8.48 2.55
CA GLN A 33 2.91 -9.02 3.43
C GLN A 33 3.32 -8.06 4.55
N GLY A 34 2.70 -6.89 4.63
CA GLY A 34 3.04 -5.87 5.61
C GLY A 34 4.09 -4.87 5.12
N ASP A 35 4.45 -4.90 3.84
CA ASP A 35 5.46 -3.98 3.29
C ASP A 35 4.87 -2.58 3.10
N ALA A 36 5.14 -1.71 4.06
CA ALA A 36 4.77 -0.30 4.04
C ALA A 36 5.40 0.48 2.86
N GLN A 37 6.60 0.10 2.41
CA GLN A 37 7.27 0.76 1.28
C GLN A 37 6.60 0.42 -0.04
N ALA A 38 6.12 -0.82 -0.18
CA ALA A 38 5.33 -1.20 -1.35
C ALA A 38 4.01 -0.40 -1.45
N ALA A 39 3.38 -0.10 -0.32
CA ALA A 39 2.17 0.73 -0.28
C ALA A 39 2.46 2.19 -0.67
N MET A 40 3.59 2.74 -0.21
CA MET A 40 4.06 4.07 -0.60
C MET A 40 4.34 4.17 -2.11
N ALA A 41 4.99 3.17 -2.70
CA ALA A 41 5.25 3.16 -4.14
C ALA A 41 3.95 3.13 -4.97
N LEU A 42 2.94 2.40 -4.51
CA LEU A 42 1.61 2.39 -5.13
C LEU A 42 0.89 3.73 -4.97
N LEU A 43 1.02 4.37 -3.81
CA LEU A 43 0.47 5.70 -3.56
C LEU A 43 1.11 6.73 -4.48
N ASP A 44 2.44 6.78 -4.54
CA ASP A 44 3.18 7.72 -5.38
C ASP A 44 2.77 7.60 -6.86
N HIS A 45 2.67 6.38 -7.35
CA HIS A 45 2.17 6.13 -8.70
C HIS A 45 0.73 6.60 -8.92
N SER A 46 -0.18 6.39 -7.94
CA SER A 46 -1.55 6.91 -8.05
C SER A 46 -1.62 8.43 -8.08
N VAL A 47 -0.79 9.11 -7.28
CA VAL A 47 -0.71 10.57 -7.24
C VAL A 47 -0.25 11.11 -8.58
N ARG A 48 0.82 10.52 -9.15
CA ARG A 48 1.34 10.91 -10.48
C ARG A 48 0.33 10.67 -11.60
N CYS A 49 -0.46 9.60 -11.53
CA CYS A 49 -1.53 9.34 -12.50
C CYS A 49 -2.79 10.19 -12.27
N GLY A 50 -2.87 10.99 -11.21
CA GLY A 50 -4.07 11.78 -10.87
C GLY A 50 -5.26 10.94 -10.39
N HIS A 51 -5.05 9.69 -9.97
CA HIS A 51 -6.14 8.82 -9.54
C HIS A 51 -6.65 9.21 -8.15
N ARG A 52 -7.78 9.92 -8.06
CA ARG A 52 -8.35 10.46 -6.81
C ARG A 52 -8.71 9.38 -5.78
N ARG A 53 -9.76 8.59 -6.05
CA ARG A 53 -10.27 7.56 -5.13
C ARG A 53 -9.23 6.47 -4.82
N LEU A 54 -8.47 6.05 -5.84
CA LEU A 54 -7.46 5.01 -5.68
C LEU A 54 -6.23 5.51 -4.90
N ALA A 55 -5.86 6.78 -5.02
CA ALA A 55 -4.83 7.37 -4.16
C ALA A 55 -5.27 7.36 -2.69
N LEU A 56 -6.50 7.81 -2.39
CA LEU A 56 -7.02 7.76 -1.01
C LEU A 56 -7.04 6.35 -0.44
N ARG A 57 -7.47 5.35 -1.22
CA ARG A 57 -7.45 3.96 -0.79
C ARG A 57 -6.04 3.48 -0.45
N ARG A 58 -5.06 3.77 -1.31
CA ARG A 58 -3.65 3.39 -1.10
C ARG A 58 -2.99 4.17 0.04
N PHE A 59 -3.40 5.41 0.25
CA PHE A 59 -2.99 6.22 1.38
C PHE A 59 -3.43 5.57 2.70
N PHE A 60 -4.69 5.15 2.82
CA PHE A 60 -5.14 4.44 4.02
C PHE A 60 -4.42 3.10 4.22
N VAL A 61 -4.14 2.37 3.14
CA VAL A 61 -3.31 1.15 3.21
C VAL A 61 -1.91 1.46 3.76
N ALA A 62 -1.25 2.49 3.23
CA ALA A 62 0.08 2.89 3.69
C ALA A 62 0.04 3.39 5.15
N TRP A 63 -1.01 4.10 5.55
CA TRP A 63 -1.24 4.54 6.93
C TRP A 63 -1.40 3.37 7.89
N ASP A 64 -2.28 2.41 7.56
CA ASP A 64 -2.53 1.23 8.39
C ASP A 64 -1.28 0.33 8.50
N LEU A 65 -0.39 0.36 7.50
CA LEU A 65 0.92 -0.32 7.52
C LEU A 65 2.03 0.48 8.24
N GLY A 66 1.74 1.68 8.77
CA GLY A 66 2.73 2.49 9.48
C GLY A 66 3.75 3.18 8.58
N ALA A 67 3.42 3.42 7.31
CA ALA A 67 4.32 4.12 6.39
C ALA A 67 4.50 5.59 6.78
N ARG A 68 5.72 6.10 6.62
CA ARG A 68 6.01 7.53 6.73
C ARG A 68 5.60 8.21 5.43
N HIS A 69 4.61 9.09 5.50
CA HIS A 69 4.09 9.82 4.34
C HIS A 69 4.89 11.09 4.11
N ALA A 70 5.22 11.37 2.85
CA ALA A 70 5.78 12.67 2.48
C ALA A 70 4.69 13.76 2.55
N PHE A 71 5.12 15.01 2.76
CA PHE A 71 4.21 16.16 2.82
C PHE A 71 3.33 16.27 1.56
N GLU A 72 3.90 16.03 0.38
CA GLU A 72 3.18 16.07 -0.91
C GLU A 72 2.01 15.08 -0.96
N HIS A 73 2.20 13.86 -0.43
CA HIS A 73 1.16 12.84 -0.39
C HIS A 73 0.05 13.24 0.58
N LEU A 74 0.39 13.77 1.75
CA LEU A 74 -0.59 14.28 2.73
C LEU A 74 -1.40 15.44 2.15
N HIS A 75 -0.73 16.39 1.49
CA HIS A 75 -1.38 17.54 0.88
C HIS A 75 -2.33 17.14 -0.25
N TYR A 76 -1.88 16.25 -1.15
CA TYR A 76 -2.73 15.72 -2.23
C TYR A 76 -3.94 14.96 -1.68
N CYS A 77 -3.73 14.06 -0.72
CA CYS A 77 -4.80 13.28 -0.11
C CYS A 77 -5.80 14.17 0.63
N LYS A 78 -5.35 15.21 1.35
CA LYS A 78 -6.22 16.20 1.99
C LYS A 78 -7.07 16.98 0.97
N LYS A 79 -6.47 17.39 -0.14
CA LYS A 79 -7.20 18.08 -1.23
C LYS A 79 -8.25 17.16 -1.85
N VAL A 80 -7.89 15.91 -2.12
CA VAL A 80 -8.79 14.93 -2.73
C VAL A 80 -9.91 14.54 -1.77
N SER A 81 -9.63 14.38 -0.48
CA SER A 81 -10.64 14.01 0.51
C SER A 81 -11.73 15.07 0.66
N GLY A 82 -11.41 16.35 0.47
CA GLY A 82 -12.40 17.43 0.50
C GLY A 82 -13.44 17.37 -0.62
N SER A 83 -13.27 16.50 -1.63
CA SER A 83 -14.27 16.28 -2.69
C SER A 83 -15.21 15.10 -2.43
N TYR A 84 -15.09 14.44 -1.28
CA TYR A 84 -15.91 13.31 -0.90
C TYR A 84 -16.68 13.63 0.37
N ALA A 85 -17.89 13.11 0.48
CA ALA A 85 -18.63 13.16 1.73
C ALA A 85 -17.93 12.29 2.80
N PRO A 86 -18.08 12.59 4.10
CA PRO A 86 -17.49 11.79 5.17
C PRO A 86 -17.80 10.29 5.06
N GLU A 87 -19.02 9.93 4.68
CA GLU A 87 -19.48 8.55 4.52
C GLU A 87 -18.81 7.85 3.33
N GLU A 88 -18.42 8.60 2.31
CA GLU A 88 -17.61 8.08 1.20
C GLU A 88 -16.17 7.85 1.62
N ILE A 89 -15.59 8.73 2.44
CA ILE A 89 -14.26 8.54 3.00
C ILE A 89 -14.23 7.27 3.87
N ASP A 90 -15.23 7.05 4.71
CA ASP A 90 -15.34 5.83 5.50
C ASP A 90 -15.47 4.58 4.64
N ARG A 91 -16.26 4.65 3.55
CA ARG A 91 -16.34 3.56 2.56
C ARG A 91 -14.99 3.28 1.92
N ILE A 92 -14.24 4.30 1.55
CA ILE A 92 -12.90 4.15 0.96
C ILE A 92 -11.92 3.53 1.98
N ARG A 93 -12.01 3.93 3.25
CA ARG A 93 -11.19 3.37 4.34
C ARG A 93 -11.51 1.90 4.60
N ARG A 94 -12.79 1.51 4.61
CA ARG A 94 -13.20 0.09 4.69
C ARG A 94 -12.63 -0.72 3.53
N GLN A 95 -12.76 -0.22 2.30
CA GLN A 95 -12.20 -0.86 1.10
C GLN A 95 -10.67 -0.99 1.15
N ALA A 96 -9.96 -0.04 1.77
CA ALA A 96 -8.52 -0.13 1.99
C ALA A 96 -8.15 -1.26 2.94
N ARG A 97 -8.91 -1.43 4.03
CA ARG A 97 -8.72 -2.55 4.98
C ARG A 97 -9.00 -3.90 4.34
N GLU A 98 -10.04 -4.01 3.53
CA GLU A 98 -10.35 -5.24 2.77
C GLU A 98 -9.21 -5.65 1.84
N ASP A 99 -8.54 -4.68 1.19
CA ASP A 99 -7.38 -4.93 0.32
C ASP A 99 -6.20 -5.57 1.06
N LEU A 100 -6.03 -5.22 2.34
CA LEU A 100 -5.04 -5.80 3.24
C LEU A 100 -5.50 -7.14 3.81
N GLN A 101 -6.77 -7.24 4.21
CA GLN A 101 -7.37 -8.42 4.84
C GLN A 101 -7.59 -9.60 3.90
N THR A 102 -7.40 -9.45 2.58
CA THR A 102 -7.45 -10.55 1.61
C THR A 102 -6.26 -11.54 1.77
N ARG A 103 -5.92 -11.90 3.02
CA ARG A 103 -5.08 -13.02 3.46
C ARG A 103 -5.74 -13.89 4.54
N ILE A 104 -6.60 -13.36 5.42
CA ILE A 104 -6.88 -14.08 6.68
C ILE A 104 -7.79 -15.30 6.50
N GLY A 105 -8.71 -15.29 5.52
CA GLY A 105 -9.55 -16.47 5.21
C GLY A 105 -8.77 -17.58 4.52
N LYS A 106 -8.17 -17.30 3.36
CA LYS A 106 -7.57 -18.35 2.51
C LYS A 106 -6.32 -19.03 3.06
N ALA A 107 -5.57 -18.41 3.98
CA ALA A 107 -4.45 -19.08 4.64
C ALA A 107 -4.88 -19.95 5.83
N ARG A 108 -6.01 -19.64 6.50
CA ARG A 108 -6.63 -20.51 7.51
C ARG A 108 -7.41 -21.65 6.88
N ASP A 109 -8.11 -21.39 5.78
CA ASP A 109 -8.89 -22.42 5.06
C ASP A 109 -7.99 -23.46 4.38
N ALA A 110 -6.78 -23.09 3.94
CA ALA A 110 -5.80 -24.05 3.41
C ALA A 110 -5.21 -24.99 4.47
N ILE A 111 -5.23 -24.62 5.75
CA ILE A 111 -4.80 -25.48 6.86
C ILE A 111 -5.95 -26.39 7.34
N ARG A 112 -7.22 -25.99 7.12
CA ARG A 112 -8.41 -26.71 7.62
C ARG A 112 -8.94 -27.82 6.68
N CYS A 113 -8.38 -27.98 5.48
CA CYS A 113 -8.81 -28.97 4.49
C CYS A 113 -7.77 -30.07 4.21
N ASN A 114 -7.09 -30.59 5.24
CA ASN A 114 -6.50 -31.94 5.16
C ASN A 114 -7.39 -32.92 5.94
N PRO A 115 -8.40 -33.57 5.31
CA PRO A 115 -8.98 -34.77 5.87
C PRO A 115 -8.02 -35.93 5.58
N ALA A 116 -6.94 -36.01 6.35
CA ALA A 116 -6.20 -37.25 6.51
C ALA A 116 -6.68 -37.89 7.81
N CYS A 117 -7.79 -38.63 7.71
CA CYS A 117 -8.19 -39.81 8.49
C CYS A 117 -9.57 -40.26 7.98
#